data_AF-A0A5Q2TKG1-F1
#
_entry.id   AF-A0A5Q2TKG1-F1
#
_cell.length_a   1.000
_cell.length_b   1.000
_cell.length_c   1.000
_cell.angle_alpha   90.00
_cell.angle_beta   90.00
_cell.angle_gamma   90.00
#
_symmetry.space_group_name_H-M   'P 1'
#
loop_
_entity.id
_entity.type
_entity.pdbx_description
1 polymer ?
#
loop_
_entity_poly.entity_id
_entity_poly.type
_entity_poly.pdbx_seq_one_letter_code
_entity_poly.pdbx_strand_id
1 'polypeptide(L)'
;MLNILLLLSFIIHIVTFVIIRQLKLKQDALVTVEDNVRQQVKNIEDTLAVYLVELKEENKNFVNQVEKFNNVKPENNRNKQEHQQIRQPITDFDTPKNTTEYQPISPVEEVEDVVERSTTASVLHLHEKGFTVDEIAKKMDKGKTEVELLLKFQQKK
;
A
#
# COMPACT_ATOMS: atom_id res chain seq x y z
N MET A 1 -14.91 55.33 -38.09
CA MET A 1 -14.31 55.31 -36.74
C MET A 1 -15.10 54.40 -35.79
N LEU A 2 -16.37 54.71 -35.46
CA LEU A 2 -17.20 53.91 -34.54
C LEU A 2 -17.41 52.44 -34.97
N ASN A 3 -17.70 52.18 -36.25
CA ASN A 3 -17.94 50.81 -36.73
C ASN A 3 -16.70 49.90 -36.64
N ILE A 4 -15.49 50.47 -36.79
CA ILE A 4 -14.23 49.73 -36.66
C ILE A 4 -14.03 49.34 -35.19
N LEU A 5 -14.34 50.25 -34.26
CA LEU A 5 -14.25 50.00 -32.82
C LEU A 5 -15.29 48.96 -32.36
N LEU A 6 -16.48 48.97 -32.95
CA LEU A 6 -17.52 47.96 -32.69
C LEU A 6 -17.12 46.58 -33.22
N LEU A 7 -16.54 46.51 -34.43
CA LEU A 7 -16.01 45.26 -35.00
C LEU A 7 -14.86 44.71 -34.16
N LEU A 8 -13.94 45.55 -33.71
CA LEU A 8 -12.84 45.16 -32.83
C LEU A 8 -13.35 44.62 -31.49
N SER A 9 -14.36 45.27 -30.90
CA SER A 9 -15.02 44.79 -29.69
C SER A 9 -15.61 43.38 -29.91
N PHE A 10 -16.32 43.16 -31.01
CA PHE A 10 -16.91 41.85 -31.31
C PHE A 10 -15.86 40.75 -31.47
N ILE A 11 -14.73 41.05 -32.13
CA ILE A 11 -13.61 40.12 -32.26
C ILE A 11 -13.04 39.74 -30.89
N ILE A 12 -12.83 40.72 -30.00
CA ILE A 12 -12.33 40.46 -28.65
C ILE A 12 -13.30 39.55 -27.87
N HIS A 13 -14.61 39.78 -27.96
CA HIS A 13 -15.60 38.93 -27.30
C HIS A 13 -15.56 37.47 -27.80
N ILE A 14 -15.39 37.26 -29.11
CA ILE A 14 -15.23 35.91 -29.68
C ILE A 14 -13.98 35.24 -29.09
N VAL A 15 -12.84 35.95 -29.07
CA VAL A 15 -11.59 35.43 -28.52
C VAL A 15 -11.73 35.09 -27.04
N THR A 16 -12.37 35.96 -26.24
CA THR A 16 -12.66 35.70 -24.84
C THR A 16 -13.49 34.43 -24.65
N PHE A 17 -14.51 34.21 -25.49
CA PHE A 17 -15.32 33.00 -25.41
C PHE A 17 -14.52 31.73 -25.71
N VAL A 18 -13.61 31.78 -26.70
CA VAL A 18 -12.69 30.67 -27.01
C VAL A 18 -11.78 30.38 -25.81
N ILE A 19 -11.22 31.42 -25.19
CA ILE A 19 -10.37 31.29 -23.99
C ILE A 19 -11.16 30.64 -22.85
N ILE A 20 -12.37 31.13 -22.55
CA ILE A 20 -13.24 30.55 -21.50
C ILE A 20 -13.52 29.07 -21.77
N ARG A 21 -13.87 28.70 -23.02
CA ARG A 21 -14.09 27.30 -23.40
C ARG A 21 -12.85 26.44 -23.15
N GLN A 22 -11.67 26.91 -23.53
CA GLN A 22 -10.40 26.19 -23.32
C GLN A 22 -10.09 26.00 -21.83
N LEU A 23 -10.36 27.01 -21.00
CA LEU A 23 -10.20 26.91 -19.54
C LEU A 23 -11.15 25.89 -18.93
N LYS A 24 -12.42 25.88 -19.35
CA LYS A 24 -13.41 24.92 -18.86
C LYS A 24 -12.98 23.48 -19.14
N LEU A 25 -12.51 23.19 -20.36
CA LEU A 25 -12.04 21.85 -20.74
C LEU A 25 -10.88 21.37 -19.86
N LYS A 26 -9.96 22.26 -19.49
CA LYS A 26 -8.85 21.92 -18.58
C LYS A 26 -9.32 21.67 -17.14
N GLN A 27 -10.33 22.42 -16.67
CA GLN A 27 -10.92 22.20 -15.35
C GLN A 27 -11.68 20.88 -15.29
N ASP A 28 -12.48 20.57 -16.31
CA ASP A 28 -13.23 19.31 -16.40
C ASP A 28 -12.27 18.10 -16.35
N ALA A 29 -11.10 18.18 -16.99
CA ALA A 29 -10.08 17.14 -16.92
C ALA A 29 -9.53 16.93 -15.49
N LEU A 30 -9.31 18.00 -14.73
CA LEU A 30 -8.82 17.90 -13.34
C LEU A 30 -9.87 17.29 -12.42
N VAL A 31 -11.13 17.69 -12.56
CA VAL A 31 -12.25 17.11 -11.78
C VAL A 31 -12.37 15.61 -12.05
N THR A 32 -12.25 15.17 -13.30
CA THR A 32 -12.26 13.73 -13.60
C THR A 32 -11.08 12.97 -13.00
N VAL A 33 -9.91 13.60 -12.86
CA VAL A 33 -8.75 12.97 -12.20
C VAL A 33 -9.01 12.80 -10.70
N GLU A 34 -9.58 13.82 -10.05
CA GLU A 34 -9.95 13.77 -8.63
C GLU A 34 -10.96 12.65 -8.34
N ASP A 35 -12.03 12.55 -9.15
CA ASP A 35 -13.02 11.47 -9.03
C ASP A 35 -12.39 10.08 -9.21
N ASN A 36 -11.48 9.93 -10.18
CA ASN A 36 -10.76 8.68 -10.39
C ASN A 36 -9.85 8.32 -9.22
N VAL A 37 -9.20 9.29 -8.59
CA VAL A 37 -8.38 9.06 -7.38
C VAL A 37 -9.27 8.60 -6.23
N ARG A 38 -10.38 9.31 -5.98
CA ARG A 38 -11.33 8.95 -4.93
C ARG A 38 -11.90 7.55 -5.11
N GLN A 39 -12.21 7.15 -6.34
CA GLN A 39 -12.66 5.80 -6.66
C GLN A 39 -11.56 4.75 -6.41
N GLN A 40 -10.30 5.07 -6.74
CA GLN A 40 -9.17 4.17 -6.50
C GLN A 40 -8.94 3.94 -5.00
N VAL A 41 -9.00 5.00 -4.17
CA VAL A 41 -8.88 4.88 -2.71
C VAL A 41 -9.96 3.95 -2.16
N LYS A 42 -11.22 4.15 -2.56
CA LYS A 42 -12.32 3.27 -2.15
C LYS A 42 -12.07 1.81 -2.53
N ASN A 43 -11.62 1.56 -3.76
CA ASN A 43 -11.31 0.20 -4.21
C ASN A 43 -10.17 -0.44 -3.39
N ILE A 44 -9.18 0.36 -2.98
CA ILE A 44 -8.08 -0.08 -2.10
C ILE A 44 -8.63 -0.43 -0.72
N GLU A 45 -9.45 0.44 -0.12
CA GLU A 45 -10.10 0.18 1.17
C GLU A 45 -10.91 -1.12 1.16
N ASP A 46 -11.73 -1.32 0.12
CA ASP A 46 -12.52 -2.55 -0.05
C ASP A 46 -11.61 -3.79 -0.17
N THR A 47 -10.48 -3.68 -0.90
CA THR A 47 -9.52 -4.78 -1.05
C THR A 47 -8.77 -5.07 0.25
N LEU A 48 -8.36 -4.04 0.98
CA LEU A 48 -7.70 -4.19 2.29
C LEU A 48 -8.65 -4.80 3.32
N ALA A 49 -9.93 -4.44 3.29
CA ALA A 49 -10.94 -5.05 4.16
C ALA A 49 -11.04 -6.56 3.92
N VAL A 50 -11.06 -7.00 2.66
CA VAL A 50 -11.05 -8.43 2.31
C VAL A 50 -9.79 -9.10 2.83
N TYR A 51 -8.61 -8.52 2.56
CA TYR A 51 -7.34 -9.09 3.00
C TYR A 51 -7.22 -9.18 4.53
N LEU A 52 -7.71 -8.17 5.28
CA LEU A 52 -7.73 -8.19 6.74
C LEU A 52 -8.63 -9.30 7.29
N VAL A 53 -9.76 -9.58 6.63
CA VAL A 53 -10.63 -10.70 6.99
C VAL A 53 -9.92 -12.03 6.73
N GLU A 54 -9.31 -12.19 5.54
CA GLU A 54 -8.55 -13.38 5.18
C GLU A 54 -7.39 -13.65 6.16
N LEU A 55 -6.59 -12.62 6.47
CA LEU A 55 -5.50 -12.72 7.45
C LEU A 55 -6.00 -13.10 8.84
N LYS A 56 -7.14 -12.53 9.28
CA LYS A 56 -7.73 -12.87 10.58
C LYS A 56 -8.18 -14.33 10.62
N GLU A 57 -8.77 -14.81 9.52
CA GLU A 57 -9.19 -16.20 9.39
C GLU A 57 -7.99 -17.16 9.35
N GLU A 58 -6.96 -16.82 8.57
CA GLU A 58 -5.72 -17.60 8.49
C GLU A 58 -5.02 -17.69 9.85
N ASN A 59 -4.92 -16.57 10.58
CA ASN A 59 -4.39 -16.57 11.94
C ASN A 59 -5.19 -17.48 12.87
N LYS A 60 -6.53 -17.46 12.81
CA LYS A 60 -7.37 -18.36 13.61
C LYS A 60 -7.12 -19.83 13.24
N ASN A 61 -6.99 -20.12 11.96
CA ASN A 61 -6.69 -21.48 11.49
C ASN A 61 -5.31 -21.95 11.93
N PHE A 62 -4.31 -21.07 11.90
CA PHE A 62 -2.96 -21.34 12.41
C PHE A 62 -2.96 -21.65 13.91
N VAL A 63 -3.60 -20.80 14.73
CA VAL A 63 -3.75 -21.03 16.18
C VAL A 63 -4.42 -22.37 16.46
N ASN A 64 -5.53 -22.67 15.78
CA ASN A 64 -6.23 -23.94 15.93
C ASN A 64 -5.37 -25.16 15.56
N GLN A 65 -4.53 -25.05 14.52
CA GLN A 65 -3.62 -26.13 14.14
C GLN A 65 -2.56 -26.34 15.22
N VAL A 66 -1.91 -25.26 15.69
CA VAL A 66 -0.89 -25.33 16.76
C VAL A 66 -1.46 -25.91 18.06
N GLU A 67 -2.68 -25.51 18.45
CA GLU A 67 -3.35 -26.07 19.64
C GLU A 67 -3.67 -27.57 19.49
N LYS A 68 -4.06 -28.03 18.29
CA LYS A 68 -4.29 -29.45 18.02
C LYS A 68 -2.99 -30.26 18.09
N PHE A 69 -1.87 -29.71 17.62
CA PHE A 69 -0.56 -30.37 17.73
C PHE A 69 -0.07 -30.46 19.18
N ASN A 70 -0.29 -29.43 20.00
CA ASN A 70 0.10 -29.44 21.41
C ASN A 70 -0.80 -30.31 22.32
N ASN A 71 -2.04 -30.61 21.90
CA ASN A 71 -2.97 -31.44 22.69
C ASN A 71 -2.95 -32.94 22.33
N VAL A 72 -2.01 -33.41 21.50
CA VAL A 72 -1.79 -34.85 21.32
C VAL A 72 -1.07 -35.39 22.56
N LYS A 73 -1.84 -35.69 23.62
CA LYS A 73 -1.36 -36.53 24.72
C LYS A 73 -1.10 -37.96 24.20
N PRO A 74 0.08 -38.55 24.44
CA PRO A 74 0.23 -39.99 24.32
C PRO A 74 -0.51 -40.64 25.49
N GLU A 75 -1.61 -41.32 25.18
CA GLU A 75 -2.34 -42.12 26.14
C GLU A 75 -1.66 -43.48 26.32
N ASN A 76 -1.20 -43.72 27.56
CA ASN A 76 -1.20 -45.00 28.29
C ASN A 76 0.11 -45.83 28.46
N ASN A 77 0.68 -45.68 29.66
CA ASN A 77 1.21 -46.69 30.62
C ASN A 77 2.43 -47.59 30.32
N ARG A 78 3.54 -47.34 31.04
CA ARG A 78 4.02 -48.19 32.17
C ARG A 78 5.27 -47.63 32.89
N ASN A 79 5.07 -47.33 34.18
CA ASN A 79 5.96 -47.54 35.34
C ASN A 79 7.34 -46.86 35.54
N LYS A 80 7.41 -46.25 36.74
CA LYS A 80 8.50 -46.11 37.74
C LYS A 80 9.45 -44.89 37.66
N GLN A 81 9.26 -44.01 38.65
CA GLN A 81 10.23 -43.52 39.68
C GLN A 81 11.57 -42.99 39.13
N GLU A 82 11.98 -41.72 39.28
CA GLU A 82 12.20 -40.92 40.50
C GLU A 82 12.61 -39.50 40.10
N HIS A 83 12.00 -38.46 40.68
CA HIS A 83 12.69 -37.35 41.38
C HIS A 83 11.67 -36.31 41.85
N GLN A 84 11.40 -36.31 43.16
CA GLN A 84 10.82 -35.16 43.84
C GLN A 84 11.96 -34.21 44.22
N GLN A 85 11.94 -32.97 43.72
CA GLN A 85 12.44 -31.82 44.48
C GLN A 85 11.79 -30.49 44.05
N ILE A 86 10.91 -30.04 44.95
CA ILE A 86 10.42 -28.70 45.31
C ILE A 86 10.98 -27.45 44.57
N ARG A 87 10.06 -26.48 44.36
CA ARG A 87 10.21 -25.00 44.17
C ARG A 87 10.32 -24.59 42.70
N GLN A 88 9.65 -23.57 42.16
CA GLN A 88 8.80 -22.45 42.60
C GLN A 88 8.15 -21.90 41.29
N PRO A 89 7.18 -20.96 41.33
CA PRO A 89 6.78 -20.27 40.10
C PRO A 89 8.01 -19.57 39.53
N ILE A 90 8.42 -19.94 38.32
CA ILE A 90 9.54 -19.28 37.64
C ILE A 90 9.03 -17.93 37.15
N THR A 91 9.09 -16.97 38.05
CA THR A 91 9.45 -15.59 37.74
C THR A 91 10.85 -15.62 37.14
N ASP A 92 11.04 -14.86 36.06
CA ASP A 92 12.30 -14.55 35.38
C ASP A 92 12.95 -15.68 34.54
N PHE A 93 12.39 -15.86 33.34
CA PHE A 93 13.23 -15.86 32.15
C PHE A 93 13.21 -14.44 31.56
N ASP A 94 14.34 -13.74 31.66
CA ASP A 94 14.66 -12.57 30.86
C ASP A 94 14.63 -12.95 29.36
N THR A 95 13.45 -12.78 28.75
CA THR A 95 13.29 -12.57 27.33
C THR A 95 12.76 -11.14 27.22
N PRO A 96 13.35 -10.26 26.40
CA PRO A 96 13.06 -8.83 26.42
C PRO A 96 11.55 -8.60 26.39
N LYS A 97 11.05 -7.93 27.44
CA LYS A 97 9.74 -7.26 27.47
C LYS A 97 9.69 -6.25 26.34
N ASN A 98 9.42 -6.76 25.15
CA ASN A 98 8.93 -6.00 24.02
C ASN A 98 7.91 -6.89 23.31
N THR A 99 6.95 -7.43 24.08
CA THR A 99 5.57 -7.37 23.60
C THR A 99 5.31 -5.90 23.39
N THR A 100 5.54 -5.44 22.16
CA THR A 100 4.88 -4.25 21.64
C THR A 100 3.41 -4.55 21.81
N GLU A 101 2.85 -4.04 22.91
CA GLU A 101 1.41 -3.92 23.07
C GLU A 101 0.92 -3.30 21.77
N TYR A 102 0.06 -4.02 21.05
CA TYR A 102 -0.50 -3.52 19.81
C TYR A 102 -1.24 -2.24 20.16
N GLN A 103 -0.60 -1.09 19.91
CA GLN A 103 -1.26 0.18 19.90
C GLN A 103 -2.00 0.25 18.57
N PRO A 104 -3.34 0.39 18.58
CA PRO A 104 -4.06 0.76 17.38
C PRO A 104 -3.38 2.00 16.80
N ILE A 105 -3.16 2.00 15.50
CA ILE A 105 -2.63 3.16 14.79
C ILE A 105 -3.61 4.31 15.10
N SER A 106 -3.21 5.26 15.95
CA SER A 106 -4.00 6.46 16.19
C SER A 106 -4.25 7.14 14.83
N PRO A 107 -5.42 7.75 14.59
CA PRO A 107 -5.67 8.49 13.36
C PRO A 107 -4.56 9.53 13.24
N VAL A 108 -3.67 9.33 12.26
CA VAL A 108 -2.61 10.29 11.99
C VAL A 108 -3.31 11.54 11.48
N GLU A 109 -3.20 12.65 12.22
CA GLU A 109 -3.60 13.97 11.74
C GLU A 109 -2.97 14.19 10.37
N GLU A 110 -3.80 14.47 9.36
CA GLU A 110 -3.49 14.83 7.96
C GLU A 110 -1.98 14.89 7.66
N VAL A 111 -1.36 13.72 7.55
CA VAL A 111 -0.14 13.61 6.76
C VAL A 111 -0.63 13.74 5.34
N GLU A 112 -0.26 14.83 4.68
CA GLU A 112 -0.25 14.89 3.21
C GLU A 112 0.21 13.53 2.71
N ASP A 113 -0.58 12.93 1.82
CA ASP A 113 -0.25 11.70 1.10
C ASP A 113 1.05 11.93 0.32
N VAL A 114 2.17 11.93 1.02
CA VAL A 114 3.47 11.61 0.45
C VAL A 114 3.34 10.13 0.18
N VAL A 115 2.76 9.83 -0.98
CA VAL A 115 2.82 8.53 -1.62
C VAL A 115 4.30 8.24 -1.75
N GLU A 116 4.87 7.64 -0.71
CA GLU A 116 6.20 7.10 -0.70
C GLU A 116 6.14 5.99 -1.73
N ARG A 117 6.45 6.34 -2.98
CA ARG A 117 6.31 5.43 -4.11
C ARG A 117 7.12 4.20 -3.75
N SER A 118 6.42 3.09 -3.52
CA SER A 118 7.06 1.79 -3.32
C SER A 118 8.17 1.64 -4.36
N THR A 119 9.31 1.13 -3.95
CA THR A 119 10.49 0.95 -4.82
C THR A 119 10.11 0.27 -6.13
N THR A 120 9.19 -0.69 -6.08
CA THR A 120 8.55 -1.36 -7.23
C THR A 120 7.78 -0.40 -8.15
N ALA A 121 6.90 0.43 -7.60
CA ALA A 121 6.10 1.41 -8.34
C ALA A 121 6.98 2.46 -9.03
N SER A 122 8.08 2.87 -8.39
CA SER A 122 9.06 3.77 -8.99
C SER A 122 9.81 3.12 -10.17
N VAL A 123 10.20 1.84 -10.04
CA VAL A 123 10.80 1.06 -11.14
C VAL A 123 9.85 0.95 -12.33
N LEU A 124 8.58 0.62 -12.08
CA LEU A 124 7.55 0.47 -13.12
C LEU A 124 7.29 1.79 -13.85
N HIS A 125 7.10 2.89 -13.12
CA HIS A 125 6.88 4.22 -13.69
C HIS A 125 8.04 4.68 -14.60
N LEU A 126 9.28 4.37 -14.21
CA LEU A 126 10.44 4.70 -15.04
C LEU A 126 10.50 3.80 -16.28
N HIS A 127 10.17 2.52 -16.15
CA HIS A 127 10.11 1.62 -17.31
C HIS A 127 9.01 2.01 -18.30
N GLU A 128 7.82 2.40 -17.82
CA GLU A 128 6.72 2.91 -18.67
C GLU A 128 7.08 4.20 -19.39
N LYS A 129 7.93 5.05 -18.78
CA LYS A 129 8.50 6.23 -19.43
C LYS A 129 9.57 5.92 -20.48
N GLY A 130 9.87 4.64 -20.73
CA GLY A 130 10.82 4.18 -21.74
C GLY A 130 12.28 4.22 -21.29
N PHE A 131 12.56 4.37 -19.99
CA PHE A 131 13.93 4.24 -19.47
C PHE A 131 14.41 2.80 -19.56
N THR A 132 15.69 2.62 -19.86
CA THR A 132 16.32 1.30 -19.91
C THR A 132 16.58 0.75 -18.50
N VAL A 133 16.64 -0.57 -18.37
CA VAL A 133 16.94 -1.26 -17.08
C VAL A 133 18.19 -0.70 -16.40
N ASP A 134 19.21 -0.36 -17.19
CA ASP A 134 20.46 0.23 -16.72
C ASP A 134 20.31 1.64 -16.13
N GLU A 135 19.46 2.46 -16.75
CA GLU A 135 19.18 3.82 -16.27
C GLU A 135 18.32 3.80 -15.02
N ILE A 136 17.37 2.87 -14.95
CA ILE A 136 16.53 2.65 -13.77
C ILE A 136 17.39 2.19 -12.60
N ALA A 137 18.29 1.22 -12.82
CA ALA A 137 19.22 0.73 -11.82
C ALA A 137 20.09 1.85 -11.23
N LYS A 138 20.65 2.72 -12.10
CA LYS A 138 21.43 3.89 -11.66
C LYS A 138 20.61 4.92 -10.90
N LYS A 139 19.36 5.15 -11.31
CA LYS A 139 18.49 6.16 -10.71
C LYS A 139 17.88 5.72 -9.38
N MET A 140 17.72 4.42 -9.19
CA MET A 140 17.13 3.82 -7.99
C MET A 140 18.18 3.29 -7.01
N ASP A 141 19.47 3.40 -7.35
CA ASP A 141 20.59 2.79 -6.61
C ASP A 141 20.35 1.29 -6.34
N LYS A 142 20.00 0.57 -7.42
CA LYS A 142 19.69 -0.87 -7.41
C LYS A 142 20.54 -1.63 -8.41
N GLY A 143 20.70 -2.93 -8.18
CA GLY A 143 21.36 -3.81 -9.13
C GLY A 143 20.54 -3.94 -10.43
N LYS A 144 21.20 -4.03 -11.58
CA LYS A 144 20.54 -4.29 -12.88
C LYS A 144 19.66 -5.54 -12.83
N THR A 145 20.18 -6.60 -12.21
CA THR A 145 19.46 -7.85 -11.98
C THR A 145 18.24 -7.67 -11.08
N GLU A 146 18.34 -6.83 -10.04
CA GLU A 146 17.21 -6.56 -9.14
C GLU A 146 16.08 -5.85 -9.88
N VAL A 147 16.40 -4.84 -10.69
CA VAL A 147 15.43 -4.11 -11.52
C VAL A 147 14.77 -5.04 -12.53
N GLU A 148 15.54 -5.88 -13.22
CA GLU A 148 15.02 -6.86 -14.17
C GLU A 148 14.10 -7.89 -13.50
N LEU A 149 14.46 -8.33 -12.29
CA LEU A 149 13.66 -9.27 -11.52
C LEU A 149 12.33 -8.64 -11.09
N LEU A 150 12.35 -7.38 -10.62
CA LEU A 150 11.14 -6.62 -10.26
C LEU A 150 10.19 -6.46 -11.45
N LEU A 151 10.72 -6.17 -12.64
CA LEU A 151 9.94 -6.07 -13.88
C LEU A 151 9.31 -7.42 -14.27
N LYS A 152 10.07 -8.51 -14.17
CA LYS A 152 9.59 -9.87 -14.49
C LYS A 152 8.51 -10.37 -13.56
N PHE A 153 8.60 -10.08 -12.26
CA PHE A 153 7.56 -10.48 -11.30
C PHE A 153 6.23 -9.77 -11.56
N GLN A 154 6.26 -8.51 -12.02
CA GLN A 154 5.04 -7.76 -12.33
C GLN A 154 4.41 -8.16 -13.67
N GLN A 155 5.22 -8.56 -14.66
CA GLN A 155 4.72 -8.98 -15.98
C GLN A 155 4.02 -10.35 -15.96
N LYS A 156 4.21 -11.17 -14.92
CA LYS A 156 3.54 -12.46 -14.75
C LYS A 156 2.17 -12.33 -14.05
N LYS A 157 1.26 -11.58 -14.64
CA LYS A 157 -0.18 -11.65 -14.35
C LYS A 157 -0.92 -12.30 -15.48
#